data_AF-A0A6L9KD43-F1
#
_entry.id   AF-A0A6L9KD43-F1
#
_cell.length_a   1.000
_cell.length_b   1.000
_cell.length_c   1.000
_cell.angle_alpha   90.00
_cell.angle_beta   90.00
_cell.angle_gamma   90.00
#
_symmetry.space_group_name_H-M   'P 1'
#
loop_
_entity.id
_entity.type
_entity.pdbx_description
1 polymer ?
#
loop_
_entity_poly.entity_id
_entity_poly.type
_entity_poly.pdbx_seq_one_letter_code
_entity_poly.pdbx_strand_id
1 'polypeptide(L)'
;MNNIFRWIAIIVFLSLSTVILLAKQKTIYLSDYNIDENKDVTAIVNGIIENHKLGAFKLVFPKGTYHFSSKQATGKELYITNHDNGFKKIAFNLSGLKNVAIDGQGSNFVFHGEIMPFLIENCENVTLKNFTIDWEIPFFIQGEVISTNPLEGLTELSLFKQGFSYALQNASLNPTCGFQNSIHS
;
A
#
# COMPACT_ATOMS: atom_id res chain seq x y z
N MET A 1 -56.50 18.84 -16.42
CA MET A 1 -55.22 19.54 -16.20
C MET A 1 -54.26 18.81 -15.26
N ASN A 2 -54.71 18.05 -14.26
CA ASN A 2 -53.81 17.49 -13.22
C ASN A 2 -52.89 16.34 -13.68
N ASN A 3 -53.25 15.59 -14.72
CA ASN A 3 -52.44 14.46 -15.18
C ASN A 3 -51.17 14.91 -15.92
N ILE A 4 -51.24 16.00 -16.69
CA ILE A 4 -50.11 16.55 -17.45
C ILE A 4 -49.01 17.05 -16.50
N PHE A 5 -49.36 17.75 -15.43
CA PHE A 5 -48.40 18.17 -14.40
C PHE A 5 -47.76 16.99 -13.67
N ARG A 6 -48.50 15.87 -13.48
CA ARG A 6 -47.95 14.63 -12.92
C ARG A 6 -46.92 13.97 -13.83
N TRP A 7 -47.18 13.91 -15.14
CA TRP A 7 -46.24 13.37 -16.11
C TRP A 7 -45.01 14.25 -16.30
N ILE A 8 -45.17 15.58 -16.30
CA ILE A 8 -44.05 16.52 -16.35
C ILE A 8 -43.19 16.39 -15.09
N ALA A 9 -43.78 16.30 -13.89
CA ALA A 9 -43.03 16.10 -12.66
C ALA A 9 -42.25 14.77 -12.65
N ILE A 10 -42.84 13.68 -13.15
CA ILE A 10 -42.17 12.37 -13.26
C ILE A 10 -41.01 12.44 -14.25
N ILE A 11 -41.19 13.07 -15.41
CA ILE A 11 -40.12 13.23 -16.42
C ILE A 11 -39.00 14.14 -15.89
N VAL A 12 -39.32 15.23 -15.19
CA VAL A 12 -38.32 16.10 -14.55
C VAL A 12 -37.56 15.33 -13.46
N PHE A 13 -38.23 14.52 -12.64
CA PHE A 13 -37.60 13.70 -11.60
C PHE A 13 -36.73 12.57 -12.17
N LEU A 14 -37.15 11.93 -13.27
CA LEU A 14 -36.35 10.94 -14.02
C LEU A 14 -35.17 11.58 -14.76
N SER A 15 -35.32 12.82 -15.25
CA SER A 15 -34.23 13.54 -15.89
C SER A 15 -33.19 14.05 -14.88
N LEU A 16 -33.62 14.39 -13.65
CA LEU A 16 -32.73 14.76 -12.54
C LEU A 16 -31.97 13.56 -11.97
N SER A 17 -32.58 12.37 -11.93
CA SER A 17 -31.90 11.15 -11.44
C SER A 17 -30.85 10.61 -12.43
N THR A 18 -30.96 10.93 -13.72
CA THR A 18 -29.93 10.57 -14.73
C THR A 18 -28.69 11.48 -14.72
N VAL A 19 -28.71 12.61 -14.00
CA VAL A 19 -27.53 13.51 -13.88
C VAL A 19 -26.60 13.09 -12.73
N ILE A 20 -26.99 12.12 -11.91
CA ILE A 20 -26.17 11.63 -10.79
C ILE A 20 -25.32 10.44 -11.26
N LEU A 21 -23.99 10.60 -11.17
CA LEU A 21 -22.91 9.62 -11.43
C LEU A 21 -22.42 9.42 -12.87
N LEU A 22 -22.01 10.50 -13.53
CA LEU A 22 -20.81 10.43 -14.39
C LEU A 22 -19.85 11.56 -14.01
N ALA A 23 -19.46 11.60 -12.72
CA ALA A 23 -18.20 12.25 -12.41
C ALA A 23 -17.11 11.46 -13.15
N LYS A 24 -16.63 12.01 -14.26
CA LYS A 24 -15.55 11.41 -15.06
C LYS A 24 -14.37 11.15 -14.13
N GLN A 25 -14.11 9.88 -13.83
CA GLN A 25 -12.97 9.49 -13.00
C GLN A 25 -11.69 9.91 -13.74
N LYS A 26 -10.91 10.82 -13.16
CA LYS A 26 -9.66 11.27 -13.78
C LYS A 26 -8.68 10.11 -13.80
N THR A 27 -8.24 9.69 -14.99
CA THR A 27 -7.17 8.68 -15.09
C THR A 27 -5.82 9.39 -15.03
N ILE A 28 -4.96 8.92 -14.15
CA ILE A 28 -3.60 9.41 -13.92
C ILE A 28 -2.69 8.24 -14.25
N TYR A 29 -1.82 8.40 -15.24
CA TYR A 29 -0.83 7.39 -15.56
C TYR A 29 0.46 7.71 -14.82
N LEU A 30 1.00 6.72 -14.12
CA LEU A 30 2.26 6.92 -13.42
C LEU A 30 3.42 7.17 -14.40
N SER A 31 3.31 6.74 -15.66
CA SER A 31 4.26 7.07 -16.74
C SER A 31 4.34 8.57 -17.06
N ASP A 32 3.34 9.36 -16.67
CA ASP A 32 3.36 10.82 -16.87
C ASP A 32 4.36 11.50 -15.92
N TYR A 33 4.89 10.75 -14.95
CA TYR A 33 5.93 11.17 -14.03
C TYR A 33 7.27 10.60 -14.49
N ASN A 34 8.32 11.42 -14.50
CA ASN A 34 9.69 11.01 -14.83
C ASN A 34 10.27 10.14 -13.70
N ILE A 35 9.91 8.84 -13.71
CA ILE A 35 10.38 7.85 -12.75
C ILE A 35 11.57 7.12 -13.37
N ASP A 36 12.74 7.30 -12.75
CA ASP A 36 13.91 6.51 -13.08
C ASP A 36 13.70 5.05 -12.66
N GLU A 37 14.31 4.11 -13.37
CA GLU A 37 14.29 2.70 -12.98
C GLU A 37 14.82 2.51 -11.55
N ASN A 38 14.16 1.64 -10.76
CA ASN A 38 14.49 1.32 -9.37
C ASN A 38 14.38 2.49 -8.36
N LYS A 39 13.76 3.60 -8.73
CA LYS A 39 13.56 4.74 -7.81
C LYS A 39 12.37 4.51 -6.89
N ASP A 40 12.51 5.00 -5.65
CA ASP A 40 11.41 5.06 -4.69
C ASP A 40 10.30 5.98 -5.23
N VAL A 41 9.11 5.43 -5.46
CA VAL A 41 7.95 6.17 -5.99
C VAL A 41 7.03 6.68 -4.90
N THR A 42 7.33 6.43 -3.62
CA THR A 42 6.45 6.74 -2.49
C THR A 42 6.06 8.22 -2.46
N ALA A 43 7.01 9.14 -2.61
CA ALA A 43 6.73 10.57 -2.61
C ALA A 43 5.83 11.01 -3.78
N ILE A 44 6.00 10.40 -4.96
CA ILE A 44 5.20 10.69 -6.15
C ILE A 44 3.76 10.23 -5.93
N VAL A 45 3.59 8.99 -5.47
CA VAL A 45 2.27 8.40 -5.21
C VAL A 45 1.54 9.15 -4.11
N ASN A 46 2.22 9.49 -3.01
CA ASN A 46 1.66 10.32 -1.95
C ASN A 46 1.23 11.71 -2.46
N GLY A 47 2.07 12.34 -3.30
CA GLY A 47 1.72 13.61 -3.94
C GLY A 47 0.49 13.51 -4.85
N ILE A 48 0.35 12.42 -5.61
CA ILE A 48 -0.84 12.17 -6.43
C ILE A 48 -2.08 12.07 -5.56
N ILE A 49 -2.02 11.25 -4.51
CA ILE A 49 -3.15 11.02 -3.60
C ILE A 49 -3.56 12.34 -2.92
N GLU A 50 -2.60 13.10 -2.40
CA GLU A 50 -2.84 14.39 -1.73
C GLU A 50 -3.52 15.39 -2.67
N ASN A 51 -3.02 15.52 -3.89
CA ASN A 51 -3.54 16.46 -4.90
C ASN A 51 -4.94 16.10 -5.42
N HIS A 52 -5.42 14.88 -5.15
CA HIS A 52 -6.71 14.40 -5.64
C HIS A 52 -7.68 13.99 -4.53
N LYS A 53 -7.45 14.42 -3.28
CA LYS A 53 -8.31 14.09 -2.13
C LYS A 53 -9.80 14.40 -2.30
N LEU A 54 -10.13 15.44 -3.09
CA LEU A 54 -11.50 15.90 -3.29
C LEU A 54 -12.20 15.29 -4.52
N GLY A 55 -11.51 14.43 -5.29
CA GLY A 55 -12.00 13.97 -6.58
C GLY A 55 -11.90 12.45 -6.78
N ALA A 56 -12.72 11.94 -7.70
CA ALA A 56 -12.62 10.55 -8.17
C ALA A 56 -11.43 10.41 -9.13
N PHE A 57 -10.54 9.44 -8.88
CA PHE A 57 -9.39 9.19 -9.76
C PHE A 57 -9.06 7.71 -9.90
N LYS A 58 -8.44 7.37 -11.02
CA LYS A 58 -7.81 6.08 -11.29
C LYS A 58 -6.31 6.31 -11.45
N LEU A 59 -5.49 5.76 -10.58
CA LEU A 59 -4.03 5.74 -10.73
C LEU A 59 -3.62 4.43 -11.42
N VAL A 60 -3.02 4.54 -12.60
CA VAL A 60 -2.57 3.42 -13.43
C VAL A 60 -1.06 3.32 -13.37
N PHE A 61 -0.56 2.18 -12.92
CA PHE A 61 0.85 1.83 -12.99
C PHE A 61 1.04 1.03 -14.28
N PRO A 62 1.82 1.52 -15.27
CA PRO A 62 2.30 0.67 -16.36
C PRO A 62 2.98 -0.57 -15.80
N LYS A 63 2.92 -1.70 -16.51
CA LYS A 63 3.54 -2.95 -16.02
C LYS A 63 5.02 -2.73 -15.69
N GLY A 64 5.40 -2.97 -14.44
CA GLY A 64 6.78 -2.83 -13.96
C GLY A 64 6.95 -3.26 -12.51
N THR A 65 8.14 -3.00 -11.96
CA THR A 65 8.42 -3.15 -10.53
C THR A 65 8.56 -1.75 -9.91
N TYR A 66 7.79 -1.48 -8.86
CA TYR A 66 7.75 -0.20 -8.19
C TYR A 66 8.17 -0.34 -6.73
N HIS A 67 9.10 0.50 -6.30
CA HIS A 67 9.69 0.45 -4.97
C HIS A 67 9.06 1.53 -4.08
N PHE A 68 8.66 1.13 -2.88
CA PHE A 68 8.08 2.03 -1.87
C PHE A 68 8.89 1.95 -0.58
N SER A 69 9.47 3.05 -0.11
CA SER A 69 10.20 3.05 1.16
C SER A 69 9.51 3.82 2.28
N SER A 70 9.69 3.29 3.49
CA SER A 70 9.24 3.89 4.74
C SER A 70 9.80 5.31 5.00
N LYS A 71 10.85 5.75 4.29
CA LYS A 71 11.44 7.09 4.47
C LYS A 71 10.59 8.21 3.91
N GLN A 72 9.83 7.93 2.85
CA GLN A 72 9.02 8.93 2.14
C GLN A 72 7.50 8.72 2.34
N ALA A 73 7.14 7.76 3.19
CA ALA A 73 5.77 7.39 3.50
C ALA A 73 5.09 8.39 4.43
N THR A 74 3.77 8.52 4.30
CA THR A 74 2.96 9.33 5.23
C THR A 74 2.77 8.59 6.53
N GLY A 75 2.94 9.27 7.67
CA GLY A 75 2.74 8.69 8.99
C GLY A 75 1.36 8.98 9.57
N LYS A 76 0.78 8.01 10.29
CA LYS A 76 -0.47 8.20 11.03
C LYS A 76 -0.53 7.27 12.25
N GLU A 77 -1.04 7.79 13.37
CA GLU A 77 -1.36 6.97 14.54
C GLU A 77 -2.62 6.13 14.24
N LEU A 78 -2.50 4.81 14.37
CA LEU A 78 -3.57 3.88 14.03
C LEU A 78 -3.87 2.88 15.15
N TYR A 79 -5.16 2.57 15.28
CA TYR A 79 -5.67 1.54 16.17
C TYR A 79 -6.35 0.47 15.32
N ILE A 80 -5.63 -0.61 15.02
CA ILE A 80 -6.09 -1.66 14.10
C ILE A 80 -6.36 -2.90 14.92
N THR A 81 -7.62 -3.37 14.92
CA THR A 81 -8.00 -4.58 15.65
C THR A 81 -7.13 -5.78 15.24
N ASN A 82 -6.68 -6.57 16.21
CA ASN A 82 -5.81 -7.74 16.03
C ASN A 82 -4.40 -7.44 15.50
N HIS A 83 -3.98 -6.18 15.50
CA HIS A 83 -2.63 -5.75 15.16
C HIS A 83 -2.11 -4.77 16.21
N ASP A 84 -0.80 -4.58 16.27
CA ASP A 84 -0.20 -3.60 17.19
C ASP A 84 -0.61 -2.18 16.80
N ASN A 85 -1.20 -1.49 17.77
CA ASN A 85 -1.50 -0.06 17.67
C ASN A 85 -0.21 0.76 17.69
N GLY A 86 -0.25 1.94 17.08
CA GLY A 86 0.90 2.85 17.08
C GLY A 86 1.00 3.67 15.81
N PHE A 87 2.12 4.39 15.72
CA PHE A 87 2.47 5.16 14.53
C PHE A 87 2.83 4.22 13.38
N LYS A 88 2.08 4.30 12.27
CA LYS A 88 2.34 3.53 11.06
C LYS A 88 2.74 4.44 9.91
N LYS A 89 3.74 4.01 9.15
CA LYS A 89 4.16 4.62 7.87
C LYS A 89 3.41 3.96 6.73
N ILE A 90 2.84 4.73 5.82
CA ILE A 90 1.83 4.27 4.87
C ILE A 90 2.21 4.69 3.45
N ALA A 91 2.27 3.73 2.53
CA ALA A 91 2.57 4.00 1.12
C ALA A 91 1.36 4.54 0.35
N PHE A 92 0.18 3.99 0.60
CA PHE A 92 -1.08 4.42 -0.01
C PHE A 92 -2.08 4.76 1.10
N ASN A 93 -2.05 6.00 1.58
CA ASN A 93 -3.06 6.48 2.53
C ASN A 93 -4.30 6.96 1.78
N LEU A 94 -5.30 6.09 1.66
CA LEU A 94 -6.55 6.37 0.93
C LEU A 94 -7.66 6.90 1.85
N SER A 95 -7.36 7.27 3.10
CA SER A 95 -8.36 7.72 4.08
C SER A 95 -9.32 8.78 3.53
N GLY A 96 -10.62 8.53 3.67
CA GLY A 96 -11.68 9.48 3.29
C GLY A 96 -11.99 9.57 1.79
N LEU A 97 -11.27 8.84 0.93
CA LEU A 97 -11.43 8.96 -0.52
C LEU A 97 -12.68 8.23 -1.04
N LYS A 98 -13.23 8.75 -2.14
CA LYS A 98 -14.41 8.19 -2.81
C LYS A 98 -14.14 7.94 -4.29
N ASN A 99 -14.57 6.79 -4.81
CA ASN A 99 -14.45 6.41 -6.22
C ASN A 99 -12.99 6.41 -6.72
N VAL A 100 -12.11 5.70 -5.99
CA VAL A 100 -10.68 5.59 -6.30
C VAL A 100 -10.35 4.22 -6.83
N ALA A 101 -9.53 4.16 -7.89
CA ALA A 101 -9.00 2.91 -8.41
C ALA A 101 -7.46 2.95 -8.50
N ILE A 102 -6.80 1.94 -7.95
CA ILE A 102 -5.37 1.68 -8.15
C ILE A 102 -5.26 0.45 -9.05
N ASP A 103 -4.73 0.65 -10.27
CA ASP A 103 -4.64 -0.38 -11.31
C ASP A 103 -3.18 -0.64 -11.66
N GLY A 104 -2.68 -1.78 -11.22
CA GLY A 104 -1.27 -2.14 -11.37
C GLY A 104 -0.87 -2.66 -12.75
N GLN A 105 -1.81 -3.00 -13.62
CA GLN A 105 -1.54 -3.58 -14.96
C GLN A 105 -0.53 -4.77 -14.97
N GLY A 106 -0.52 -5.58 -13.91
CA GLY A 106 0.39 -6.71 -13.72
C GLY A 106 1.74 -6.34 -13.10
N SER A 107 1.82 -5.21 -12.39
CA SER A 107 3.03 -4.72 -11.72
C SER A 107 3.31 -5.41 -10.39
N ASN A 108 4.57 -5.36 -9.97
CA ASN A 108 5.01 -5.78 -8.64
C ASN A 108 5.28 -4.55 -7.77
N PHE A 109 4.65 -4.48 -6.59
CA PHE A 109 4.92 -3.44 -5.59
C PHE A 109 5.83 -4.00 -4.51
N VAL A 110 7.06 -3.51 -4.44
CA VAL A 110 8.10 -3.95 -3.51
C VAL A 110 8.28 -2.91 -2.42
N PHE A 111 8.05 -3.33 -1.17
CA PHE A 111 8.06 -2.45 0.00
C PHE A 111 9.38 -2.58 0.78
N HIS A 112 9.88 -1.45 1.27
CA HIS A 112 11.19 -1.32 1.91
C HIS A 112 11.05 -0.79 3.35
N GLY A 113 11.43 -1.64 4.30
CA GLY A 113 11.35 -1.36 5.73
C GLY A 113 9.95 -1.53 6.32
N GLU A 114 9.74 -0.98 7.52
CA GLU A 114 8.45 -1.00 8.18
C GLU A 114 7.50 0.03 7.53
N ILE A 115 6.73 -0.45 6.56
CA ILE A 115 5.75 0.33 5.82
C ILE A 115 4.49 -0.50 5.58
N MET A 116 3.34 0.10 5.84
CA MET A 116 2.02 -0.44 5.52
C MET A 116 1.67 -0.10 4.06
N PRO A 117 1.37 -1.10 3.21
CA PRO A 117 1.03 -0.85 1.81
C PRO A 117 -0.17 0.07 1.64
N PHE A 118 -1.33 -0.30 2.18
CA PHE A 118 -2.59 0.42 1.97
C PHE A 118 -3.29 0.71 3.30
N LEU A 119 -3.70 1.97 3.50
CA LEU A 119 -4.73 2.32 4.49
C LEU A 119 -6.01 2.67 3.74
N ILE A 120 -7.06 1.87 3.96
CA ILE A 120 -8.40 2.12 3.44
C ILE A 120 -9.32 2.35 4.64
N GLU A 121 -9.59 3.61 4.92
CA GLU A 121 -10.35 4.02 6.11
C GLU A 121 -11.36 5.08 5.70
N ASN A 122 -12.62 4.93 6.12
CA ASN A 122 -13.70 5.87 5.80
C ASN A 122 -13.84 6.16 4.28
N CYS A 123 -13.62 5.14 3.45
CA CYS A 123 -13.66 5.26 2.00
C CYS A 123 -14.99 4.77 1.41
N GLU A 124 -15.25 5.16 0.17
CA GLU A 124 -16.40 4.68 -0.61
C GLU A 124 -15.95 4.26 -2.01
N ASN A 125 -16.32 3.06 -2.46
CA ASN A 125 -16.00 2.55 -3.81
C ASN A 125 -14.49 2.62 -4.17
N VAL A 126 -13.66 1.85 -3.45
CA VAL A 126 -12.22 1.70 -3.72
C VAL A 126 -11.98 0.40 -4.48
N THR A 127 -11.25 0.48 -5.59
CA THR A 127 -10.81 -0.68 -6.37
C THR A 127 -9.29 -0.79 -6.34
N LEU A 128 -8.78 -1.94 -5.89
CA LEU A 128 -7.37 -2.30 -5.98
C LEU A 128 -7.28 -3.53 -6.89
N LYS A 129 -6.52 -3.46 -8.00
CA LYS A 129 -6.43 -4.58 -8.94
C LYS A 129 -5.12 -4.63 -9.72
N ASN A 130 -4.82 -5.82 -10.25
CA ASN A 130 -3.74 -6.07 -11.20
C ASN A 130 -2.33 -5.75 -10.65
N PHE A 131 -2.03 -6.06 -9.39
CA PHE A 131 -0.67 -5.99 -8.87
C PHE A 131 -0.40 -7.10 -7.85
N THR A 132 0.88 -7.34 -7.58
CA THR A 132 1.36 -8.12 -6.43
C THR A 132 1.97 -7.18 -5.38
N ILE A 133 2.06 -7.65 -4.14
CA ILE A 133 2.71 -6.96 -3.02
C ILE A 133 3.76 -7.91 -2.47
N ASP A 134 4.98 -7.42 -2.28
CA ASP A 134 6.04 -8.12 -1.56
C ASP A 134 6.94 -7.15 -0.80
N TRP A 135 7.76 -7.66 0.11
CA TRP A 135 8.79 -6.89 0.79
C TRP A 135 10.17 -7.32 0.27
N GLU A 136 11.08 -6.35 0.11
CA GLU A 136 12.46 -6.70 -0.27
C GLU A 136 13.12 -7.61 0.78
N ILE A 137 12.80 -7.35 2.05
CA ILE A 137 13.27 -8.14 3.19
C ILE A 137 12.04 -8.45 4.07
N PRO A 138 11.74 -9.73 4.33
CA PRO A 138 10.62 -10.13 5.16
C PRO A 138 10.86 -9.79 6.63
N PHE A 139 9.77 -9.69 7.40
CA PHE A 139 9.81 -9.40 8.85
C PHE A 139 10.15 -10.62 9.72
N PHE A 140 10.58 -11.72 9.10
CA PHE A 140 10.94 -12.97 9.77
C PHE A 140 12.28 -13.48 9.24
N ILE A 141 12.86 -14.40 9.99
CA ILE A 141 14.02 -15.18 9.56
C ILE A 141 13.58 -16.59 9.21
N GLN A 142 14.30 -17.23 8.31
CA GLN A 142 14.08 -18.63 7.94
C GLN A 142 15.40 -19.38 7.91
N GLY A 143 15.36 -20.66 8.23
CA GLY A 143 16.52 -21.53 8.17
C GLY A 143 16.14 -23.00 8.18
N GLU A 144 17.11 -23.85 7.92
CA GLU A 144 17.00 -25.30 8.00
C GLU A 144 17.41 -25.80 9.38
N VAL A 145 16.67 -26.77 9.92
CA VAL A 145 17.06 -27.47 11.15
C VAL A 145 18.12 -28.50 10.78
N ILE A 146 19.31 -28.35 11.33
CA ILE A 146 20.44 -29.26 11.06
C ILE A 146 20.44 -30.42 12.05
N SER A 147 20.22 -30.12 13.33
CA SER A 147 20.22 -31.12 14.40
C SER A 147 19.41 -30.63 15.60
N THR A 148 18.99 -31.56 16.45
CA THR A 148 18.34 -31.27 17.73
C THR A 148 18.93 -32.13 18.83
N ASN A 149 19.08 -31.57 20.03
CA ASN A 149 19.36 -32.29 21.26
C ASN A 149 18.22 -32.02 22.26
N PRO A 150 17.20 -32.89 22.31
CA PRO A 150 16.05 -32.70 23.19
C PRO A 150 16.40 -32.75 24.69
N LEU A 151 17.46 -33.47 25.08
CA LEU A 151 17.87 -33.58 26.48
C LEU A 151 18.42 -32.26 27.02
N GLU A 152 19.10 -31.49 26.18
CA GLU A 152 19.66 -30.17 26.51
C GLU A 152 18.77 -29.01 26.03
N GLY A 153 17.67 -29.30 25.32
CA GLY A 153 16.79 -28.29 24.74
C GLY A 153 17.44 -27.47 23.62
N LEU A 154 18.45 -28.03 22.93
CA LEU A 154 19.21 -27.33 21.89
C LEU A 154 18.70 -27.68 20.49
N THR A 155 18.70 -26.68 19.61
CA THR A 155 18.42 -26.83 18.18
C THR A 155 19.48 -26.06 17.40
N GLU A 156 20.09 -26.73 16.43
CA GLU A 156 21.06 -26.12 15.53
C GLU A 156 20.38 -25.75 14.22
N LEU A 157 20.55 -24.48 13.79
CA LEU A 157 19.90 -23.93 12.61
C LEU A 157 20.94 -23.42 11.61
N SER A 158 20.73 -23.73 10.33
CA SER A 158 21.40 -23.07 9.21
C SER A 158 20.48 -22.00 8.64
N LEU A 159 20.73 -20.74 8.99
CA LEU A 159 19.90 -19.61 8.57
C LEU A 159 20.11 -19.27 7.10
N PHE A 160 19.02 -19.00 6.39
CA PHE A 160 19.04 -18.53 5.01
C PHE A 160 19.54 -17.09 4.96
N LYS A 161 20.54 -16.83 4.10
CA LYS A 161 21.14 -15.49 3.95
C LYS A 161 20.53 -14.69 2.81
N GLN A 162 20.19 -15.36 1.70
CA GLN A 162 19.63 -14.69 0.53
C GLN A 162 18.18 -14.30 0.81
N GLY A 163 17.84 -13.02 0.66
CA GLY A 163 16.49 -12.51 0.88
C GLY A 163 16.12 -12.31 2.35
N PHE A 164 17.04 -12.50 3.29
CA PHE A 164 16.82 -12.31 4.72
C PHE A 164 17.90 -11.40 5.32
N SER A 165 17.57 -10.72 6.41
CA SER A 165 18.50 -9.84 7.10
C SER A 165 18.32 -9.98 8.61
N TYR A 166 19.43 -10.20 9.32
CA TYR A 166 19.44 -10.42 10.76
C TYR A 166 20.82 -10.13 11.36
N ALA A 167 20.86 -9.89 12.67
CA ALA A 167 22.08 -9.67 13.44
C ALA A 167 22.09 -10.54 14.70
N LEU A 168 23.28 -11.03 15.07
CA LEU A 168 23.55 -11.66 16.36
C LEU A 168 24.17 -10.63 17.30
N GLN A 169 23.48 -10.30 18.38
CA GLN A 169 23.92 -9.33 19.38
C GLN A 169 23.64 -9.87 20.77
N ASN A 170 24.65 -9.90 21.65
CA ASN A 170 24.52 -10.38 23.03
C ASN A 170 23.85 -11.77 23.13
N ALA A 171 24.25 -12.70 22.25
CA ALA A 171 23.67 -14.04 22.11
C ALA A 171 22.18 -14.09 21.70
N SER A 172 21.60 -12.97 21.26
CA SER A 172 20.26 -12.89 20.69
C SER A 172 20.31 -12.73 19.18
N LEU A 173 19.50 -13.51 18.47
CA LEU A 173 19.28 -13.41 17.03
C LEU A 173 18.09 -12.48 16.75
N ASN A 174 18.35 -11.37 16.08
CA ASN A 174 17.35 -10.34 15.80
C ASN A 174 17.17 -10.17 14.28
N PRO A 175 15.95 -10.30 13.73
CA PRO A 175 15.68 -9.84 12.37
C PRO A 175 15.99 -8.35 12.24
N THR A 176 16.53 -7.94 11.11
CA THR A 176 16.78 -6.54 10.79
C THR A 176 16.00 -6.18 9.54
N CYS A 177 15.32 -5.03 9.54
CA CYS A 177 14.88 -4.45 8.27
C CYS A 177 16.13 -3.79 7.65
N GLY A 178 16.42 -4.03 6.37
CA GLY A 178 17.67 -3.62 5.67
C GLY A 178 17.99 -2.12 5.62
N PHE A 179 17.41 -1.32 6.51
CA PHE A 179 17.71 0.09 6.73
C PHE A 179 18.68 0.37 7.89
N GLN A 180 19.19 -0.64 8.58
CA GLN A 180 20.24 -0.43 9.59
C GLN A 180 21.65 -0.57 9.00
N ASN A 181 22.05 0.42 8.21
CA ASN A 181 23.46 0.82 8.08
C ASN A 181 23.56 2.32 8.34
N SER A 182 23.26 2.71 9.58
CA SER A 182 23.78 3.94 10.17
C SER A 182 23.87 3.73 11.69
N ILE A 183 24.66 2.73 12.09
CA ILE A 183 25.14 2.63 13.46
C ILE A 183 26.55 3.24 13.43
N HIS A 184 26.65 4.45 13.98
CA HIS A 184 27.83 5.08 14.57
C HIS A 184 29.22 4.71 14.00
N SER A 185 29.78 5.63 13.21
CA SER A 185 31.21 5.98 13.34
C SER A 185 31.46 6.68 14.67
#